data_AF-X1C6C6-F1
#
_entry.id   AF-X1C6C6-F1
#
_cell.length_a   1.000
_cell.length_b   1.000
_cell.length_c   1.000
_cell.angle_alpha   90.00
_cell.angle_beta   90.00
_cell.angle_gamma   90.00
#
_symmetry.space_group_name_H-M   'P 1'
#
loop_
_entity.id
_entity.type
_entity.pdbx_description
1 polymer ?
#
loop_
_entity_poly.entity_id
_entity_poly.type
_entity_poly.pdbx_seq_one_letter_code
_entity_poly.pdbx_strand_id
1 'polypeptide(L)'
;MAEKKLFDNLFKVIKANSGLLSENDGVFTEILDMQIPRGYAARIRKVVWEPQVGVEQLDQEYFRMLGALVLDPDDETSVAIPTFTVDHDVAADYSMEMVRYEEDTTPNGISVAITRRETIDFDEGLDVVTVRNCRINTLITGSATGGSAECQLRAAVYFTYEKVSADLYSKLLGIS
;
A
#
# COMPACT_ATOMS: atom_id res chain seq x y z
N MET A 1 24.72 15.32 29.12
CA MET A 1 24.36 15.28 27.68
C MET A 1 23.04 14.55 27.57
N ALA A 2 21.95 15.23 27.21
CA ALA A 2 20.67 14.57 26.99
C ALA A 2 20.78 13.69 25.74
N GLU A 3 20.69 12.37 25.91
CA GLU A 3 20.64 11.43 24.79
C GLU A 3 19.46 11.80 23.89
N LYS A 4 19.74 12.16 22.63
CA LYS A 4 18.72 12.37 21.59
C LYS A 4 18.12 11.01 21.18
N LYS A 5 17.36 10.38 22.08
CA LYS A 5 16.65 9.09 21.89
C LYS A 5 15.19 9.24 21.45
N LEU A 6 14.74 10.47 21.19
CA LEU A 6 13.32 10.77 20.97
C LEU A 6 12.70 10.11 19.72
N PHE A 7 13.52 9.72 18.74
CA PHE A 7 13.04 9.22 17.44
C PHE A 7 13.21 7.71 17.23
N ASP A 8 14.22 7.08 17.84
CA ASP A 8 14.55 5.66 17.58
C ASP A 8 13.48 4.67 18.07
N ASN A 9 12.62 5.09 19.00
CA ASN A 9 11.56 4.24 19.59
C ASN A 9 10.15 4.78 19.36
N LEU A 10 9.97 5.82 18.54
CA LEU A 10 8.64 6.40 18.33
C LEU A 10 7.93 5.63 17.23
N PHE A 11 6.96 4.81 17.63
CA PHE A 11 6.08 4.12 16.71
C PHE A 11 5.10 5.11 16.09
N LYS A 12 5.19 5.29 14.77
CA LYS A 12 4.30 6.16 14.00
C LYS A 12 3.38 5.34 13.10
N VAL A 13 2.23 5.92 12.83
CA VAL A 13 1.23 5.36 11.93
C VAL A 13 0.80 6.45 10.96
N ILE A 14 0.86 6.17 9.67
CA ILE A 14 0.23 6.99 8.64
C ILE A 14 -0.92 6.20 8.05
N LYS A 15 -2.07 6.87 7.94
CA LYS A 15 -3.25 6.36 7.26
C LYS A 15 -3.42 7.17 5.99
N ALA A 16 -3.36 6.48 4.87
CA ALA A 16 -3.59 7.04 3.54
C ALA A 16 -4.81 6.34 2.96
N ASN A 17 -5.64 7.10 2.26
CA ASN A 17 -6.83 6.57 1.62
C ASN A 17 -6.74 6.98 0.16
N SER A 18 -6.61 5.99 -0.72
CA SER A 18 -6.61 6.26 -2.14
C SER A 18 -7.84 7.11 -2.44
N GLY A 19 -7.67 8.12 -3.28
CA GLY A 19 -8.80 8.88 -3.81
C GLY A 19 -9.86 7.93 -4.41
N LEU A 20 -11.00 8.50 -4.75
CA LEU A 20 -12.07 7.76 -5.44
C LEU A 20 -11.48 7.12 -6.70
N LEU A 21 -11.58 5.79 -6.80
CA LEU A 21 -11.10 5.05 -7.97
C LEU A 21 -12.11 5.25 -9.11
N SER A 22 -11.86 6.28 -9.91
CA SER A 22 -12.83 6.84 -10.86
C SER A 22 -12.81 6.19 -12.24
N GLU A 23 -11.80 5.38 -12.54
CA GLU A 23 -11.64 4.67 -13.81
C GLU A 23 -11.03 3.28 -13.59
N ASN A 24 -11.31 2.35 -14.51
CA ASN A 24 -10.67 1.04 -14.51
C ASN A 24 -9.33 1.09 -15.24
N ASP A 25 -8.43 0.20 -14.84
CA ASP A 25 -7.11 -0.02 -15.46
C ASP A 25 -6.15 1.19 -15.41
N GLY A 26 -6.53 2.23 -14.67
CA GLY A 26 -5.67 3.34 -14.25
C GLY A 26 -4.92 3.04 -12.96
N VAL A 27 -3.70 3.56 -12.83
CA VAL A 27 -2.91 3.50 -11.59
C VAL A 27 -3.11 4.79 -10.81
N PHE A 28 -3.69 4.66 -9.62
CA PHE A 28 -3.92 5.76 -8.70
C PHE A 28 -2.86 5.75 -7.61
N THR A 29 -2.05 6.81 -7.56
CA THR A 29 -0.90 6.92 -6.66
C THR A 29 -1.14 7.98 -5.59
N GLU A 30 -0.99 7.58 -4.32
CA GLU A 30 -1.01 8.49 -3.18
C GLU A 30 0.35 8.50 -2.47
N ILE A 31 0.90 9.69 -2.21
CA ILE A 31 2.18 9.86 -1.52
C ILE A 31 1.93 9.94 0.00
N LEU A 32 2.60 9.08 0.75
CA LEU A 32 2.55 9.06 2.21
C LEU A 32 3.66 9.96 2.75
N ASP A 33 3.29 11.14 3.25
CA ASP A 33 4.26 12.05 3.86
C ASP A 33 4.71 11.54 5.23
N MET A 34 5.82 10.79 5.23
CA MET A 34 6.42 10.20 6.42
C MET A 34 7.19 11.21 7.27
N GLN A 35 7.44 12.42 6.76
CA GLN A 35 8.20 13.47 7.44
C GLN A 35 9.52 12.95 8.04
N ILE A 36 10.30 12.23 7.24
CA ILE A 36 11.52 11.57 7.68
C ILE A 36 12.59 12.65 7.99
N PRO A 37 13.10 12.71 9.23
CA PRO A 37 14.15 13.68 9.56
C PRO A 37 15.47 13.36 8.84
N ARG A 38 16.27 14.39 8.55
CA ARG A 38 17.59 14.22 7.92
C ARG A 38 18.49 13.30 8.76
N GLY A 39 19.13 12.32 8.11
CA GLY A 39 20.01 11.34 8.75
C GLY A 39 19.27 10.21 9.46
N TYR A 40 17.96 10.07 9.23
CA TYR A 40 17.15 8.93 9.68
C TYR A 40 16.61 8.20 8.45
N ALA A 41 16.37 6.90 8.61
CA ALA A 41 15.53 6.11 7.73
C ALA A 41 14.24 5.75 8.47
N ALA A 42 13.15 5.60 7.74
CA ALA A 42 11.92 5.02 8.26
C ALA A 42 11.92 3.51 8.00
N ARG A 43 11.84 2.73 9.07
CA ARG A 43 11.73 1.28 9.03
C ARG A 43 10.27 0.88 9.10
N ILE A 44 9.78 0.23 8.05
CA ILE A 44 8.39 -0.25 7.98
C ILE A 44 8.26 -1.48 8.86
N ARG A 45 7.25 -1.48 9.73
CA ARG A 45 6.99 -2.56 10.70
C ARG A 45 5.76 -3.37 10.35
N LYS A 46 4.74 -2.68 9.85
CA LYS A 46 3.46 -3.30 9.52
C LYS A 46 2.73 -2.47 8.48
N VAL A 47 2.05 -3.16 7.58
CA VAL A 47 1.13 -2.56 6.62
C VAL A 47 -0.21 -3.26 6.76
N VAL A 48 -1.27 -2.45 6.82
CA VAL A 48 -2.65 -2.95 6.90
C VAL A 48 -3.42 -2.40 5.72
N TRP A 49 -4.02 -3.29 4.93
CA TRP A 49 -4.84 -2.96 3.77
C TRP A 49 -6.31 -3.16 4.09
N GLU A 50 -7.13 -2.15 3.81
CA GLU A 50 -8.56 -2.11 4.11
C GLU A 50 -9.35 -1.51 2.94
N PRO A 51 -9.78 -2.32 1.96
CA PRO A 51 -10.69 -1.89 0.91
C PRO A 51 -12.00 -1.35 1.50
N GLN A 52 -12.42 -0.21 0.96
CA GLN A 52 -13.72 0.40 1.20
C GLN A 52 -14.56 0.22 -0.07
N VAL A 53 -15.34 -0.85 -0.08
CA VAL A 53 -16.29 -1.18 -1.15
C VAL A 53 -17.67 -0.66 -0.78
N GLY A 54 -18.30 0.08 -1.70
CA GLY A 54 -19.68 0.55 -1.57
C GLY A 54 -20.68 -0.60 -1.65
N VAL A 55 -21.88 -0.41 -1.11
CA VAL A 55 -22.95 -1.42 -1.15
C VAL A 55 -23.35 -1.76 -2.59
N GLU A 56 -23.40 -0.76 -3.48
CA GLU A 56 -23.72 -0.92 -4.90
C GLU A 56 -22.65 -1.71 -5.68
N GLN A 57 -21.44 -1.81 -5.13
CA GLN A 57 -20.39 -2.65 -5.73
C GLN A 57 -20.53 -4.13 -5.37
N LEU A 58 -21.20 -4.45 -4.26
CA LEU A 58 -21.37 -5.84 -3.82
C LEU A 58 -22.25 -6.65 -4.78
N ASP A 59 -23.12 -5.98 -5.53
CA ASP A 59 -24.01 -6.63 -6.50
C ASP A 59 -23.33 -6.91 -7.86
N GLN A 60 -22.09 -6.45 -8.07
CA GLN A 60 -21.37 -6.62 -9.33
C GLN A 60 -20.91 -8.07 -9.55
N GLU A 61 -20.87 -8.47 -10.82
CA GLU A 61 -20.47 -9.81 -11.23
C GLU A 61 -18.99 -10.08 -10.93
N TYR A 62 -18.14 -9.09 -11.19
CA TYR A 62 -16.70 -9.22 -11.02
C TYR A 62 -16.06 -7.85 -10.80
N PHE A 63 -15.17 -7.75 -9.81
CA PHE A 63 -14.14 -6.71 -9.81
C PHE A 63 -12.90 -7.16 -9.05
N ARG A 64 -11.75 -6.61 -9.45
CA ARG A 64 -10.45 -6.86 -8.84
C ARG A 64 -9.79 -5.55 -8.45
N MET A 65 -9.22 -5.53 -7.26
CA MET A 65 -8.44 -4.41 -6.75
C MET A 65 -7.03 -4.89 -6.41
N LEU A 66 -6.03 -4.15 -6.87
CA LEU A 66 -4.62 -4.36 -6.59
C LEU A 66 -4.09 -3.14 -5.84
N GLY A 67 -3.25 -3.37 -4.83
CA GLY A 67 -2.55 -2.34 -4.09
C GLY A 67 -1.07 -2.68 -3.95
N ALA A 68 -0.20 -1.68 -3.99
CA ALA A 68 1.23 -1.84 -3.76
C ALA A 68 1.77 -0.67 -2.93
N LEU A 69 2.57 -0.98 -1.91
CA LEU A 69 3.38 -0.02 -1.16
C LEU A 69 4.75 0.08 -1.83
N VAL A 70 5.02 1.21 -2.47
CA VAL A 70 6.26 1.48 -3.20
C VAL A 70 7.15 2.40 -2.37
N LEU A 71 8.43 2.05 -2.24
CA LEU A 71 9.43 2.76 -1.45
C LEU A 71 10.26 3.75 -2.27
N ASP A 72 10.36 3.56 -3.59
CA ASP A 72 11.07 4.46 -4.50
C ASP A 72 10.11 5.36 -5.32
N PRO A 73 10.42 6.65 -5.48
CA PRO A 73 9.76 7.52 -6.45
C PRO A 73 9.85 7.16 -7.93
N ASP A 74 10.79 6.36 -8.39
CA ASP A 74 10.93 6.13 -9.83
C ASP A 74 9.87 5.12 -10.38
N ASP A 75 9.17 4.41 -9.49
CA ASP A 75 8.17 3.36 -9.80
C ASP A 75 6.70 3.80 -9.63
N GLU A 76 6.37 5.03 -10.03
CA GLU A 76 5.04 5.64 -9.79
C GLU A 76 3.87 4.92 -10.49
N THR A 77 4.14 4.04 -11.45
CA THR A 77 3.13 3.28 -12.20
C THR A 77 3.09 1.80 -11.84
N SER A 78 3.98 1.33 -10.95
CA SER A 78 4.07 -0.09 -10.65
C SER A 78 2.95 -0.54 -9.70
N VAL A 79 2.13 -1.46 -10.19
CA VAL A 79 1.11 -2.18 -9.39
C VAL A 79 1.35 -3.69 -9.39
N ALA A 80 2.45 -4.11 -10.02
CA ALA A 80 2.81 -5.50 -10.21
C ALA A 80 4.03 -5.86 -9.34
N ILE A 81 4.07 -7.11 -8.90
CA ILE A 81 5.25 -7.71 -8.27
C ILE A 81 6.38 -7.71 -9.31
N PRO A 82 7.61 -7.29 -8.95
CA PRO A 82 8.75 -7.46 -9.81
C PRO A 82 8.91 -8.94 -10.15
N THR A 83 8.82 -9.26 -11.43
CA THR A 83 9.39 -10.52 -11.91
C THR A 83 10.91 -10.44 -11.72
N PHE A 84 11.59 -11.58 -11.55
CA PHE A 84 13.02 -11.74 -11.15
C PHE A 84 14.09 -10.94 -11.94
N THR A 85 13.68 -10.02 -12.81
CA THR A 85 14.46 -9.17 -13.71
C THR A 85 14.57 -7.70 -13.30
N VAL A 86 14.25 -7.34 -12.04
CA VAL A 86 14.49 -6.04 -11.33
C VAL A 86 13.18 -5.34 -10.95
N ASP A 87 12.89 -5.28 -9.63
CA ASP A 87 12.86 -4.04 -8.83
C ASP A 87 12.72 -4.38 -7.33
N HIS A 88 13.51 -3.75 -6.46
CA HIS A 88 13.45 -3.98 -5.00
C HIS A 88 12.54 -2.97 -4.28
N ASP A 89 11.68 -2.31 -5.03
CA ASP A 89 11.06 -1.04 -4.62
C ASP A 89 9.62 -1.21 -4.13
N VAL A 90 9.02 -2.40 -4.28
CA VAL A 90 7.71 -2.73 -3.69
C VAL A 90 7.90 -3.49 -2.37
N ALA A 91 7.45 -2.89 -1.26
CA ALA A 91 7.60 -3.45 0.07
C ALA A 91 6.46 -4.37 0.50
N ALA A 92 5.23 -4.09 0.04
CA ALA A 92 4.03 -4.83 0.39
C ALA A 92 3.03 -4.76 -0.76
N ASP A 93 2.33 -5.85 -1.03
CA ASP A 93 1.26 -5.92 -2.02
C ASP A 93 -0.08 -6.26 -1.36
N TYR A 94 -1.13 -6.07 -2.14
CA TYR A 94 -2.50 -6.38 -1.80
C TYR A 94 -3.24 -6.79 -3.05
N SER A 95 -3.98 -7.91 -2.99
CA SER A 95 -4.89 -8.31 -4.05
C SER A 95 -6.23 -8.69 -3.46
N MET A 96 -7.28 -8.13 -4.03
CA MET A 96 -8.65 -8.44 -3.68
C MET A 96 -9.42 -8.74 -4.94
N GLU A 97 -10.19 -9.82 -4.90
CA GLU A 97 -11.01 -10.25 -6.02
C GLU A 97 -12.40 -10.60 -5.50
N MET A 98 -13.41 -10.02 -6.15
CA MET A 98 -14.81 -10.36 -5.98
C MET A 98 -15.31 -10.99 -7.27
N VAL A 99 -15.90 -12.18 -7.15
CA VAL A 99 -16.51 -12.92 -8.26
C VAL A 99 -17.87 -13.43 -7.77
N ARG A 100 -18.91 -13.23 -8.59
CA ARG A 100 -20.23 -13.81 -8.38
C ARG A 100 -20.40 -15.01 -9.32
N TYR A 101 -20.68 -16.19 -8.76
CA TYR A 101 -20.74 -17.44 -9.54
C TYR A 101 -22.13 -17.81 -10.09
N GLU A 102 -23.22 -17.17 -9.68
CA GLU A 102 -24.58 -17.50 -10.16
C GLU A 102 -25.43 -16.24 -10.42
N GLU A 103 -25.99 -16.16 -11.62
CA GLU A 103 -26.85 -15.03 -12.03
C GLU A 103 -28.36 -15.34 -11.99
N ASP A 104 -28.86 -16.59 -11.89
CA ASP A 104 -30.25 -16.80 -12.35
C ASP A 104 -31.20 -17.79 -11.64
N THR A 105 -30.89 -18.45 -10.50
CA THR A 105 -31.90 -19.40 -9.92
C THR A 105 -31.99 -19.60 -8.40
N THR A 106 -31.14 -19.00 -7.56
CA THR A 106 -31.18 -19.23 -6.10
C THR A 106 -30.70 -17.99 -5.30
N PRO A 107 -31.00 -17.87 -3.98
CA PRO A 107 -30.79 -16.62 -3.24
C PRO A 107 -29.37 -16.09 -3.40
N ASN A 108 -29.25 -14.88 -3.96
CA ASN A 108 -28.01 -14.17 -4.31
C ASN A 108 -26.89 -14.41 -3.28
N GLY A 109 -26.03 -15.39 -3.55
CA GLY A 109 -24.87 -15.71 -2.75
C GLY A 109 -23.64 -15.03 -3.34
N ILE A 110 -23.19 -13.94 -2.71
CA ILE A 110 -21.89 -13.33 -3.03
C ILE A 110 -20.80 -14.20 -2.42
N SER A 111 -19.90 -14.72 -3.26
CA SER A 111 -18.69 -15.41 -2.85
C SER A 111 -17.50 -14.48 -2.98
N VAL A 112 -17.07 -13.89 -1.87
CA VAL A 112 -15.80 -13.14 -1.85
C VAL A 112 -14.65 -14.16 -1.89
N ALA A 113 -13.85 -14.14 -2.96
CA ALA A 113 -12.79 -15.12 -3.16
C ALA A 113 -11.51 -14.79 -2.37
N ILE A 114 -11.24 -13.51 -2.06
CA ILE A 114 -10.03 -13.08 -1.34
C ILE A 114 -10.33 -12.03 -0.25
N THR A 115 -9.57 -12.10 0.84
CA THR A 115 -9.74 -11.44 2.14
C THR A 115 -10.06 -9.93 2.06
N ARG A 116 -11.05 -9.48 2.84
CA ARG A 116 -11.51 -8.08 2.92
C ARG A 116 -10.54 -7.14 3.66
N ARG A 117 -9.57 -7.68 4.39
CA ARG A 117 -8.56 -6.92 5.12
C ARG A 117 -7.32 -7.79 5.23
N GLU A 118 -6.18 -7.22 4.87
CA GLU A 118 -4.90 -7.91 4.94
C GLU A 118 -3.96 -7.15 5.88
N THR A 119 -3.10 -7.89 6.57
CA THR A 119 -2.11 -7.32 7.48
C THR A 119 -0.81 -8.04 7.24
N ILE A 120 0.21 -7.28 6.85
CA ILE A 120 1.56 -7.74 6.60
C ILE A 120 2.42 -7.21 7.75
N ASP A 121 2.95 -8.14 8.54
CA ASP A 121 3.89 -7.87 9.63
C ASP A 121 5.31 -8.15 9.14
N PHE A 122 6.18 -7.15 9.24
CA PHE A 122 7.60 -7.31 8.91
C PHE A 122 8.36 -7.69 10.16
N ASP A 123 9.10 -8.81 10.08
CA ASP A 123 9.97 -9.23 11.16
C ASP A 123 11.08 -8.19 11.40
N GLU A 124 11.50 -8.02 12.66
CA GLU A 124 12.53 -7.04 13.01
C GLU A 124 13.90 -7.38 12.42
N GLY A 125 14.12 -8.66 12.06
CA GLY A 125 15.32 -9.13 11.38
C GLY A 125 15.34 -8.86 9.86
N LEU A 126 14.23 -8.39 9.28
CA LEU A 126 14.15 -7.97 7.88
C LEU A 126 14.27 -6.44 7.79
N ASP A 127 15.23 -5.97 7.00
CA ASP A 127 15.47 -4.54 6.77
C ASP A 127 14.58 -4.01 5.65
N VAL A 128 13.33 -3.67 5.97
CA VAL A 128 12.45 -2.87 5.08
C VAL A 128 12.53 -1.41 5.51
N VAL A 129 13.42 -0.65 4.87
CA VAL A 129 13.72 0.74 5.22
C VAL A 129 13.61 1.66 4.01
N THR A 130 13.18 2.90 4.24
CA THR A 130 13.20 3.95 3.22
C THR A 130 13.69 5.27 3.81
N VAL A 131 14.36 6.06 2.97
CA VAL A 131 14.78 7.44 3.28
C VAL A 131 13.93 8.48 2.55
N ARG A 132 12.97 8.02 1.73
CA ARG A 132 12.03 8.83 0.95
C ARG A 132 10.60 8.53 1.40
N ASN A 133 9.67 9.40 1.01
CA ASN A 133 8.25 9.15 1.25
C ASN A 133 7.81 7.94 0.41
N CYS A 134 7.11 7.00 1.04
CA CYS A 134 6.52 5.86 0.34
C CYS A 134 5.24 6.28 -0.40
N ARG A 135 4.81 5.42 -1.33
CA ARG A 135 3.64 5.61 -2.17
C ARG A 135 2.71 4.42 -2.06
N ILE A 136 1.42 4.65 -2.17
CA ILE A 136 0.44 3.60 -2.40
C ILE A 136 -0.04 3.72 -3.83
N ASN A 137 0.23 2.69 -4.62
CA ASN A 137 -0.31 2.55 -5.96
C ASN A 137 -1.51 1.61 -5.88
N THR A 138 -2.65 2.04 -6.42
CA THR A 138 -3.88 1.25 -6.45
C THR A 138 -4.37 1.13 -7.88
N LEU A 139 -4.78 -0.06 -8.29
CA LEU A 139 -5.44 -0.31 -9.57
C LEU A 139 -6.73 -1.08 -9.32
N ILE A 140 -7.78 -0.72 -10.06
CA ILE A 140 -9.05 -1.44 -10.05
C ILE A 140 -9.43 -1.84 -11.47
N THR A 141 -10.00 -3.03 -11.63
CA THR A 141 -10.48 -3.55 -12.91
C THR A 141 -11.83 -4.21 -12.72
N GLY A 142 -12.73 -4.04 -13.70
CA GLY A 142 -14.07 -4.65 -13.70
C GLY A 142 -15.08 -3.94 -12.80
N SER A 143 -14.69 -2.90 -12.07
CA SER A 143 -15.58 -2.15 -11.20
C SER A 143 -16.51 -1.22 -12.01
N ALA A 144 -17.77 -1.09 -11.61
CA ALA A 144 -18.56 0.06 -12.04
C ALA A 144 -17.88 1.35 -11.54
N THR A 145 -17.82 2.37 -12.40
CA THR A 145 -17.14 3.65 -12.12
C THR A 145 -18.14 4.80 -12.21
N GLY A 146 -18.15 5.68 -11.19
CA GLY A 146 -18.97 6.88 -11.11
C GLY A 146 -20.22 6.75 -10.22
N GLY A 147 -20.63 7.87 -9.62
CA GLY A 147 -21.79 7.93 -8.73
C GLY A 147 -21.51 7.39 -7.33
N SER A 148 -22.45 6.65 -6.75
CA SER A 148 -22.35 6.02 -5.41
C SER A 148 -21.59 4.68 -5.42
N ALA A 149 -21.15 4.24 -6.59
CA ALA A 149 -20.44 2.98 -6.79
C ALA A 149 -18.92 3.16 -6.83
N GLU A 150 -18.35 4.14 -6.13
CA GLU A 150 -16.89 4.37 -6.14
C GLU A 150 -16.19 3.62 -5.00
N CYS A 151 -15.08 2.98 -5.33
CA CYS A 151 -14.24 2.25 -4.39
C CYS A 151 -13.08 3.10 -3.87
N GLN A 152 -12.58 2.74 -2.69
CA GLN A 152 -11.35 3.29 -2.16
C GLN A 152 -10.52 2.19 -1.50
N LEU A 153 -9.20 2.35 -1.45
CA LEU A 153 -8.29 1.52 -0.69
C LEU A 153 -7.65 2.34 0.43
N ARG A 154 -7.96 1.97 1.68
CA ARG A 154 -7.26 2.53 2.84
C ARG A 154 -6.04 1.66 3.14
N ALA A 155 -4.89 2.29 3.31
CA ALA A 155 -3.73 1.62 3.90
C ALA A 155 -3.28 2.33 5.19
N ALA A 156 -2.88 1.53 6.18
CA ALA A 156 -2.22 2.02 7.38
C ALA A 156 -0.80 1.46 7.45
N VAL A 157 0.19 2.34 7.40
CA VAL A 157 1.61 2.00 7.45
C VAL A 157 2.16 2.37 8.82
N TYR A 158 2.70 1.38 9.50
CA TYR A 158 3.33 1.49 10.80
C TYR A 158 4.85 1.48 10.62
N PHE A 159 5.54 2.42 11.24
CA PHE A 159 6.98 2.55 11.10
C PHE A 159 7.64 3.14 12.35
N THR A 160 8.95 2.92 12.44
CA THR A 160 9.84 3.55 13.42
C THR A 160 10.92 4.32 12.67
N TYR A 161 11.45 5.40 13.24
CA TYR A 161 12.67 5.99 12.68
C TYR A 161 13.89 5.29 13.25
N GLU A 162 14.92 5.21 12.43
CA GLU A 162 16.21 4.69 12.84
C GLU A 162 17.29 5.65 12.36
N LYS A 163 18.16 6.06 13.29
CA LYS A 163 19.30 6.89 12.94
C LYS A 163 20.32 6.08 12.14
N VAL A 164 20.64 6.53 10.93
CA VAL A 164 21.61 5.88 10.05
C VAL A 164 22.92 6.66 9.98
N SER A 165 24.01 5.97 9.65
CA SER A 165 25.30 6.63 9.40
C SER A 165 25.23 7.49 8.14
N ALA A 166 26.08 8.52 8.04
CA ALA A 166 26.11 9.37 6.84
C ALA A 166 26.45 8.59 5.56
N ASP A 167 27.34 7.59 5.67
CA ASP A 167 27.70 6.70 4.56
C ASP A 167 26.50 5.85 4.10
N LEU A 168 25.77 5.24 5.05
CA LEU A 168 24.56 4.47 4.73
C LEU A 168 23.47 5.38 4.17
N TYR A 169 23.29 6.57 4.72
CA TYR A 169 22.31 7.56 4.25
C TYR A 169 22.59 8.00 2.80
N SER A 170 23.84 8.27 2.44
CA SER A 170 24.22 8.62 1.05
C SER A 170 23.98 7.47 0.08
N LYS A 171 24.30 6.24 0.49
CA LYS A 171 24.03 5.02 -0.30
C LYS A 171 22.53 4.83 -0.55
N LEU A 172 21.71 4.96 0.49
CA LEU A 172 20.25 4.86 0.40
C LEU A 172 19.63 5.98 -0.45
N LEU A 173 20.31 7.12 -0.59
CA LEU A 173 19.87 8.20 -1.47
C LEU A 173 20.34 8.06 -2.93
N GLY A 174 21.22 7.09 -3.23
CA GLY A 174 21.84 6.95 -4.55
C GLY A 174 22.87 8.03 -4.88
N ILE A 175 23.40 8.73 -3.88
CA ILE A 175 24.41 9.77 -4.04
C ILE A 175 25.78 9.11 -3.83
N SER A 176 26.33 8.49 -4.89
CA SER A 176 27.70 7.97 -4.93
C SER A 176 28.69 9.01 -5.45
#